data_AF-A0A8T1PXI6-F1
#
_entry.id   AF-A0A8T1PXI6-F1
#
_cell.length_a   1.000
_cell.length_b   1.000
_cell.length_c   1.000
_cell.angle_alpha   90.00
_cell.angle_beta   90.00
_cell.angle_gamma   90.00
#
_symmetry.space_group_name_H-M   'P 1'
#
loop_
_entity.id
_entity.type
_entity.pdbx_description
1 polymer ?
#
loop_
_entity_poly.entity_id
_entity_poly.type
_entity_poly.pdbx_seq_one_letter_code
_entity_poly.pdbx_strand_id
1 'polypeptide(L)' 'MLLIGQTDTKRWYFQTFWWTNVTLQISLWSIIDEVASKPNGLFVLSMTFKTCNPLNSVDVLKNYLVSMYI' A
#
# COMPACT_ATOMS: atom_id res chain seq x y z
N MET A 1 5.11 -17.34 22.76
CA MET A 1 4.44 -16.04 22.57
C MET A 1 5.53 -14.99 22.39
N LEU A 2 5.90 -14.68 21.15
CA LEU A 2 6.70 -13.51 20.80
C LEU A 2 6.10 -12.94 19.53
N LEU A 3 5.52 -11.75 19.68
CA LEU A 3 4.95 -10.95 18.61
C LEU A 3 6.10 -10.33 17.82
N ILE A 4 6.33 -10.82 16.62
CA ILE A 4 6.97 -10.03 15.57
C ILE A 4 6.06 -10.12 14.36
N GLY A 5 5.04 -9.25 14.37
CA GLY A 5 4.42 -8.80 13.14
C GLY A 5 5.48 -8.07 12.34
N GLN A 6 6.08 -8.77 11.38
CA GLN A 6 6.92 -8.17 10.36
C GLN A 6 5.98 -7.43 9.39
N THR A 7 5.69 -6.16 9.67
CA THR A 7 5.14 -5.26 8.66
C THR A 7 6.31 -4.63 7.91
N ASP A 8 6.49 -5.10 6.68
CA ASP A 8 7.58 -4.81 5.75
C ASP A 8 7.52 -3.37 5.20
N THR A 9 7.47 -2.39 6.09
CA THR A 9 7.45 -0.95 5.77
C THR A 9 8.77 -0.43 5.19
N LYS A 10 9.79 -1.28 5.05
CA LYS A 10 11.12 -0.87 4.61
C LYS A 10 11.39 -1.09 3.12
N ARG A 11 10.52 -1.76 2.37
CA ARG A 11 10.72 -1.99 0.92
C ARG A 11 10.66 -0.70 0.09
N TRP A 12 9.92 0.30 0.55
CA TRP A 12 9.76 1.58 -0.15
C TRP A 12 10.93 2.56 0.02
N TYR A 13 11.84 2.32 0.98
CA TYR A 13 12.94 3.26 1.29
C TYR A 13 14.24 3.03 0.50
N PHE A 14 14.32 2.01 -0.36
CA PHE A 14 15.62 1.56 -0.92
C PHE A 14 15.85 1.74 -2.42
N GLN A 15 15.05 2.54 -3.14
CA GLN A 15 15.41 2.92 -4.53
C GLN A 15 15.36 4.44 -4.69
N THR A 16 16.53 5.04 -4.55
CA THR A 16 16.77 6.46 -4.29
C THR A 16 16.77 7.36 -5.54
N PHE A 17 16.44 8.64 -5.29
CA PHE A 17 16.80 9.89 -5.98
C PHE A 17 15.79 10.51 -6.98
N TRP A 18 15.32 11.72 -6.63
CA TRP A 18 14.45 12.69 -7.33
C TRP A 18 12.93 12.65 -6.99
N TRP A 19 12.44 13.63 -6.18
CA TRP A 19 11.26 14.50 -6.46
C TRP A 19 10.63 15.17 -5.22
N THR A 20 10.23 16.43 -5.37
CA THR A 20 9.50 17.26 -4.40
C THR A 20 8.05 16.81 -4.12
N ASN A 21 7.59 15.69 -4.72
CA ASN A 21 6.24 15.13 -4.58
C ASN A 21 6.15 13.92 -3.60
N VAL A 22 7.27 13.55 -2.97
CA VAL A 22 7.38 12.39 -2.06
C VAL A 22 6.40 12.46 -0.88
N THR A 23 6.09 13.65 -0.37
CA THR A 23 5.24 13.82 0.81
C THR A 23 3.78 13.40 0.56
N LEU A 24 3.23 13.72 -0.61
CA LEU A 24 1.86 13.33 -1.00
C LEU A 24 1.75 11.82 -1.24
N GLN A 25 2.82 11.21 -1.75
CA GLN A 25 2.88 9.77 -1.97
C GLN A 25 2.92 9.02 -0.61
N ILE A 26 3.70 9.50 0.36
CA ILE A 26 3.78 8.92 1.71
C ILE A 26 2.43 8.94 2.40
N SER A 27 1.67 10.04 2.30
CA SER A 27 0.36 10.13 2.94
C SER A 27 -0.66 9.18 2.32
N LEU A 28 -0.68 9.02 0.99
CA LEU A 28 -1.56 8.08 0.31
C LEU A 28 -1.25 6.62 0.70
N TRP A 29 0.04 6.26 0.74
CA TRP A 29 0.44 4.91 1.13
C TRP A 29 0.07 4.58 2.58
N SER A 30 0.22 5.56 3.48
CA SER A 30 -0.20 5.42 4.88
C SER A 30 -1.70 5.17 5.02
N ILE A 31 -2.54 5.89 4.25
CA ILE A 31 -4.00 5.69 4.26
C ILE A 31 -4.37 4.28 3.76
N ILE A 32 -3.72 3.82 2.68
CA ILE A 32 -3.94 2.48 2.14
C ILE A 32 -3.55 1.41 3.18
N ASP A 33 -2.42 1.59 3.86
CA ASP A 33 -1.97 0.67 4.92
C ASP A 33 -2.92 0.69 6.12
N GLU A 34 -3.39 1.86 6.53
CA GLU A 34 -4.35 2.00 7.63
C GLU A 34 -5.65 1.26 7.31
N VAL A 35 -6.21 1.46 6.12
CA VAL A 35 -7.44 0.78 5.69
C VAL A 35 -7.21 -0.73 5.63
N ALA A 36 -6.08 -1.19 5.08
CA ALA A 36 -5.76 -2.61 4.96
C ALA A 36 -5.57 -3.31 6.32
N SER A 37 -5.14 -2.56 7.35
CA SER A 37 -4.98 -3.09 8.71
C SER A 37 -6.29 -3.41 9.42
N LYS A 38 -7.42 -2.85 8.95
CA LYS A 38 -8.74 -3.07 9.54
C LYS A 38 -9.32 -4.42 9.07
N PRO A 39 -10.22 -5.06 9.85
CA PRO A 39 -10.95 -6.23 9.38
C PRO A 39 -11.66 -5.93 8.04
N ASN A 40 -11.54 -6.84 7.08
CA ASN A 40 -12.04 -6.65 5.70
C ASN A 40 -11.42 -5.47 4.93
N GLY A 41 -10.30 -4.91 5.39
CA GLY A 41 -9.63 -3.77 4.76
C GLY A 41 -9.30 -3.98 3.29
N LEU A 42 -8.81 -5.17 2.92
CA LEU A 42 -8.55 -5.53 1.52
C LEU A 42 -9.82 -5.60 0.67
N PHE A 43 -10.94 -6.04 1.24
CA PHE A 43 -12.23 -6.04 0.54
C PHE A 43 -12.71 -4.60 0.27
N VAL A 44 -12.61 -3.73 1.27
CA VAL A 44 -12.92 -2.30 1.12
C VAL A 44 -12.05 -1.68 0.02
N LEU A 45 -10.74 -1.92 0.06
CA LEU A 45 -9.83 -1.42 -0.97
C LEU A 45 -10.15 -1.99 -2.36
N SER A 46 -10.51 -3.27 -2.47
CA SER A 46 -10.91 -3.88 -3.74
C SER A 46 -12.12 -3.18 -4.35
N MET A 47 -13.11 -2.83 -3.51
CA MET A 47 -14.31 -2.10 -3.93
C MET A 47 -14.01 -0.64 -4.30
N THR A 48 -13.18 0.05 -3.52
CA THR A 48 -12.80 1.45 -3.76
C THR A 48 -12.03 1.61 -5.08
N PHE A 49 -11.04 0.74 -5.31
CA PHE A 49 -10.23 0.76 -6.54
C PHE A 49 -10.85 -0.05 -7.68
N LYS A 50 -12.03 -0.65 -7.47
CA LYS A 50 -12.79 -1.43 -8.44
C LYS A 50 -11.94 -2.49 -9.14
N THR A 51 -11.19 -3.26 -8.36
CA THR A 51 -10.33 -4.31 -8.90
C THR A 51 -11.18 -5.44 -9.48
N CYS A 52 -10.74 -6.02 -10.60
CA CYS A 52 -11.47 -7.12 -11.25
C CYS A 52 -11.51 -8.39 -10.38
N ASN A 53 -10.50 -8.59 -9.53
CA ASN A 53 -10.42 -9.68 -8.57
C ASN A 53 -10.19 -9.11 -7.16
N PRO A 54 -10.61 -9.82 -6.09
CA PRO A 54 -10.30 -9.43 -4.73
C PRO A 54 -8.79 -9.28 -4.52
N LEU A 55 -8.39 -8.20 -3.84
CA LEU A 55 -6.99 -7.97 -3.48
C LEU A 55 -6.53 -9.07 -2.51
N ASN A 56 -5.47 -9.77 -2.90
CA ASN A 56 -4.81 -10.78 -2.07
C ASN A 56 -3.84 -10.17 -1.04
N SER A 57 -3.38 -8.95 -1.27
CA SER A 57 -2.44 -8.21 -0.44
C SER A 57 -2.48 -6.73 -0.78
N VAL A 58 -2.03 -5.89 0.15
CA VAL A 58 -1.93 -4.44 -0.10
C VAL A 58 -0.81 -4.13 -1.11
N ASP A 59 0.26 -4.92 -1.12
CA ASP A 59 1.40 -4.71 -2.02
C ASP A 59 1.01 -4.86 -3.50
N VAL A 60 0.07 -5.76 -3.82
CA VAL A 60 -0.45 -5.87 -5.19
C VAL A 60 -1.13 -4.57 -5.63
N LEU A 61 -1.95 -3.98 -4.76
CA LEU A 61 -2.56 -2.68 -5.05
C LEU A 61 -1.51 -1.58 -5.19
N LYS A 62 -0.54 -1.51 -4.27
CA LYS A 62 0.51 -0.48 -4.32
C LYS A 62 1.36 -0.58 -5.58
N ASN A 63 1.81 -1.79 -5.93
CA ASN A 63 2.59 -2.01 -7.15
C ASN A 63 1.81 -1.64 -8.41
N TYR A 64 0.51 -1.96 -8.46
CA TYR A 64 -0.36 -1.56 -9.55
C TYR A 64 -0.45 -0.03 -9.68
N LEU A 65 -0.69 0.68 -8.57
CA LEU A 65 -0.78 2.13 -8.56
C LEU A 65 0.55 2.80 -8.95
N VAL A 66 1.69 2.27 -8.50
CA VAL A 66 3.01 2.71 -8.97
C VAL A 66 3.10 2.55 -10.48
N SER A 67 2.80 1.36 -11.02
CA SER A 67 2.90 1.11 -12.46
C SER A 67 1.99 1.99 -13.34
N MET A 68 0.90 2.52 -12.77
CA MET A 68 -0.08 3.33 -13.49
C MET A 68 0.21 4.83 -13.44
N TYR A 69 0.83 5.32 -12.37
CA TYR A 69 0.88 6.76 -12.08
C TYR A 69 2.28 7.32 -11.81
N ILE A 70 3.28 6.48 -11.58
CA ILE A 70 4.66 6.86 -11.29
C ILE A 70 5.57 6.34 -12.40
#